data_AF-A0AB74E6Y3-F1
#
_entry.id   AF-A0AB74E6Y3-F1
#
_cell.length_a   1.000
_cell.length_b   1.000
_cell.length_c   1.000
_cell.angle_alpha   90.00
_cell.angle_beta   90.00
_cell.angle_gamma   90.00
#
_symmetry.space_group_name_H-M   'P 1'
#
loop_
_entity.id
_entity.type
_entity.pdbx_description
1 polymer ?
#
loop_
_entity_poly.entity_id
_entity_poly.type
_entity_poly.pdbx_seq_one_letter_code
_entity_poly.pdbx_strand_id
1 'polypeptide(L)' 'TLKELDFRIRQTLIKSKKLYNNSYNKGQIKITGADNNYTIDLSKRLPSTDANRYVKKPQNAKIEVILEKSN' A
#
# COMPACT_ATOMS: atom_id res chain seq x y z
N THR A 1 5.45 8.59 -6.69
CA THR A 1 4.11 8.24 -7.22
C THR A 1 3.49 7.15 -6.37
N LEU A 2 2.18 6.91 -6.47
CA LEU A 2 1.53 5.79 -5.81
C LEU A 2 2.09 4.45 -6.28
N LYS A 3 2.49 4.32 -7.54
CA LYS A 3 3.17 3.12 -8.07
C LYS A 3 4.45 2.79 -7.31
N GLU A 4 5.33 3.76 -7.14
CA GLU A 4 6.61 3.55 -6.44
C GLU A 4 6.39 3.22 -4.96
N LEU A 5 5.40 3.88 -4.35
CA LEU A 5 5.07 3.68 -2.94
C LEU A 5 4.47 2.28 -2.70
N ASP A 6 3.48 1.88 -3.50
CA ASP A 6 2.90 0.53 -3.49
C ASP A 6 3.98 -0.54 -3.65
N PHE A 7 4.86 -0.37 -4.65
CA PHE A 7 5.94 -1.31 -4.91
C PHE A 7 6.89 -1.46 -3.72
N ARG A 8 7.39 -0.36 -3.15
CA ARG A 8 8.32 -0.39 -2.00
C ARG A 8 7.70 -0.98 -0.75
N ILE A 9 6.44 -0.66 -0.46
CA ILE A 9 5.71 -1.20 0.69
C ILE A 9 5.50 -2.70 0.52
N ARG A 10 4.98 -3.16 -0.63
CA ARG A 10 4.81 -4.60 -0.90
C ARG A 10 6.14 -5.34 -0.84
N GLN A 11 7.19 -4.80 -1.45
CA GLN A 11 8.52 -5.40 -1.40
C GLN A 11 9.01 -5.59 0.04
N THR A 12 8.84 -4.60 0.90
CA THR A 12 9.23 -4.67 2.31
C THR A 12 8.42 -5.72 3.06
N LEU A 13 7.10 -5.75 2.86
CA LEU A 13 6.22 -6.70 3.54
C LEU A 13 6.47 -8.15 3.10
N ILE A 14 6.71 -8.38 1.81
CA ILE A 14 7.08 -9.69 1.26
C ILE A 14 8.43 -10.14 1.82
N LYS A 15 9.44 -9.27 1.84
CA LYS A 15 10.75 -9.57 2.44
C LYS A 15 10.65 -9.91 3.92
N SER A 16 9.77 -9.22 4.66
CA SER A 16 9.49 -9.51 6.07
C SER A 16 8.60 -10.74 6.30
N LYS A 17 8.23 -11.48 5.24
CA LYS A 17 7.33 -12.65 5.28
C LYS A 17 5.95 -12.37 5.88
N LYS A 18 5.48 -11.11 5.80
CA LYS A 18 4.18 -10.68 6.32
C LYS A 18 3.09 -10.65 5.25
N LEU A 19 3.42 -10.32 4.01
CA LEU A 19 2.48 -10.25 2.88
C LEU A 19 2.77 -11.39 1.89
N TYR A 20 1.70 -11.96 1.33
CA TYR A 20 1.70 -13.17 0.48
C TYR A 20 2.34 -14.39 1.13
N ASN A 21 2.26 -14.47 2.46
CA ASN A 21 2.73 -15.59 3.25
C ASN A 21 1.66 -16.01 4.26
N ASN A 22 1.56 -17.30 4.58
CA ASN A 22 0.64 -17.85 5.59
C ASN A 22 -0.81 -17.31 5.47
N SER A 23 -1.34 -17.28 4.24
CA SER A 23 -2.67 -16.77 3.88
C SER A 23 -2.88 -15.25 4.07
N TYR A 24 -1.84 -14.46 4.36
CA TYR A 24 -1.93 -12.99 4.38
C TYR A 24 -1.78 -12.42 2.97
N ASN A 25 -2.81 -12.55 2.14
CA ASN A 25 -2.87 -12.00 0.78
C ASN A 25 -3.92 -10.88 0.63
N LYS A 26 -4.58 -10.49 1.72
CA LYS A 26 -5.60 -9.43 1.76
C LYS A 26 -5.16 -8.30 2.69
N GLY A 27 -5.85 -7.17 2.57
CA GLY A 27 -5.60 -5.98 3.37
C GLY A 27 -5.49 -4.71 2.52
N GLN A 28 -5.02 -3.64 3.13
CA GLN A 28 -4.97 -2.32 2.52
C GLN A 28 -3.80 -1.49 3.03
N ILE A 29 -3.26 -0.65 2.15
CA ILE A 29 -2.32 0.42 2.50
C ILE A 29 -3.12 1.73 2.51
N LYS A 30 -3.18 2.39 3.65
CA LYS A 30 -3.76 3.74 3.80
C LYS A 30 -2.65 4.77 3.85
N ILE A 31 -2.78 5.80 3.03
CA ILE A 31 -1.87 6.94 2.96
C ILE A 31 -2.70 8.17 3.30
N THR A 32 -2.44 8.76 4.45
CA THR A 32 -3.18 9.93 4.95
C THR A 32 -2.24 11.09 5.22
N GLY A 33 -2.73 12.32 5.15
CA GLY A 33 -1.99 13.53 5.53
C GLY A 33 -1.62 14.43 4.35
N ALA A 34 -1.48 15.72 4.68
CA ALA A 34 -1.12 16.79 3.75
C ALA A 34 -1.91 16.79 2.43
N ASP A 35 -3.24 16.73 2.57
CA ASP A 35 -4.22 16.73 1.48
C ASP A 35 -4.25 15.45 0.62
N ASN A 36 -3.61 14.37 1.09
CA ASN A 36 -3.72 13.06 0.48
C ASN A 36 -4.56 12.13 1.34
N ASN A 37 -5.49 11.43 0.69
CA ASN A 37 -6.18 10.29 1.27
C ASN A 37 -6.28 9.23 0.17
N TYR A 38 -5.38 8.24 0.22
CA TYR A 38 -5.34 7.14 -0.73
C TYR A 38 -5.43 5.81 0.01
N THR A 39 -6.20 4.89 -0.56
CA THR A 39 -6.29 3.51 -0.09
C THR A 39 -5.92 2.60 -1.24
N ILE A 40 -4.94 1.73 -1.03
CA ILE A 40 -4.50 0.73 -2.01
C ILE A 40 -4.84 -0.65 -1.47
N ASP A 41 -5.64 -1.39 -2.23
CA ASP A 41 -6.02 -2.77 -1.92
C ASP A 41 -4.83 -3.71 -2.18
N LEU A 42 -4.44 -4.50 -1.18
CA LEU A 42 -3.35 -5.47 -1.27
C LEU A 42 -3.77 -6.77 -1.97
N SER A 43 -5.07 -7.07 -1.99
CA SER A 43 -5.62 -8.26 -2.67
C SER A 43 -5.62 -8.13 -4.19
N LYS A 44 -5.47 -6.91 -4.69
CA LYS A 44 -5.48 -6.60 -6.13
C LYS A 44 -4.21 -5.84 -6.52
N ARG A 45 -3.94 -5.81 -7.82
CA ARG A 45 -2.91 -4.96 -8.40
C ARG A 45 -3.37 -3.51 -8.39
N LEU A 46 -2.46 -2.57 -8.16
CA LEU A 46 -2.74 -1.13 -8.27
C LEU A 46 -3.28 -0.80 -9.69
N PRO A 47 -4.45 -0.14 -9.81
CA PRO A 47 -4.98 0.27 -11.10
C PRO A 47 -4.03 1.23 -11.83
N SER A 48 -3.91 1.08 -13.15
CA SER A 48 -3.06 1.95 -13.97
C SER A 48 -3.46 3.43 -13.88
N THR A 49 -4.75 3.71 -13.65
CA THR A 49 -5.30 5.05 -13.42
C THR A 49 -4.74 5.73 -12.17
N ASP A 50 -4.37 4.95 -11.16
CA ASP A 50 -3.83 5.45 -9.89
C ASP A 50 -2.30 5.47 -9.86
N ALA A 51 -1.65 4.70 -10.74
CA ALA A 51 -0.19 4.54 -10.77
C ALA A 51 0.58 5.87 -10.88
N ASN A 52 0.04 6.83 -11.65
CA ASN A 52 0.66 8.13 -11.90
C ASN A 52 0.22 9.23 -10.92
N ARG A 53 -0.57 8.91 -9.88
CA ARG A 53 -0.92 9.86 -8.83
C ARG A 53 0.29 10.11 -7.93
N TYR A 54 0.44 11.35 -7.48
CA TYR A 54 1.53 11.79 -6.61
C TYR A 54 0.99 12.06 -5.22
N VAL A 55 1.72 11.58 -4.21
CA VAL A 55 1.49 11.97 -2.82
C VAL A 55 2.06 13.37 -2.65
N LYS A 56 1.19 14.35 -2.38
CA LYS A 56 1.57 15.74 -2.09
C LYS A 56 2.29 15.81 -0.74
N LYS A 57 3.37 16.57 -0.62
CA LYS A 57 4.13 16.75 0.64
C LYS A 57 4.38 15.40 1.36
N PRO A 58 5.08 14.44 0.71
CA PRO A 58 5.25 13.08 1.22
C PRO A 58 5.88 12.99 2.61
N GLN A 59 6.65 14.00 3.03
CA GLN A 59 7.22 14.11 4.37
C GLN A 59 6.18 14.17 5.51
N ASN A 60 4.96 14.59 5.20
CA ASN A 60 3.85 14.70 6.15
C ASN A 60 2.81 13.58 5.97
N ALA A 61 3.07 12.64 5.06
CA ALA A 61 2.18 11.53 4.81
C ALA A 61 2.42 10.43 5.86
N LYS A 62 1.34 9.97 6.47
CA LYS A 62 1.31 8.79 7.32
C LYS A 62 0.92 7.58 6.47
N ILE A 63 1.68 6.50 6.61
CA ILE A 63 1.42 5.23 5.92
C ILE A 63 1.02 4.19 6.95
N GLU A 64 -0.15 3.61 6.78
CA GLU A 64 -0.67 2.54 7.64
C GLU A 64 -0.94 1.31 6.77
N VAL A 65 -0.42 0.16 7.18
CA VAL A 65 -0.62 -1.11 6.49
C VAL A 65 -1.47 -2.01 7.38
N ILE A 66 -2.63 -2.41 6.87
CA ILE A 66 -3.51 -3.36 7.51
C ILE A 66 -3.42 -4.65 6.69
N LEU A 67 -3.02 -5.74 7.33
CA LEU A 67 -2.94 -7.07 6.72
C LEU A 67 -4.06 -7.94 7.26
N GLU A 68 -4.74 -8.63 6.36
CA GLU A 68 -5.85 -9.52 6.69
C GLU A 68 -5.49 -10.93 6.26
N LYS A 69 -5.72 -11.88 7.16
CA LYS A 69 -5.55 -13.30 6.85
C LYS A 69 -6.76 -13.77 6.07
N SER A 70 -6.54 -14.44 4.95
CA SER A 70 -7.59 -15.19 4.28
C SER A 70 -7.94 -16.41 5.13
N ASN A 71 -9.24 -16.52 5.44
CA ASN A 71 -9.86 -17.73 5.97
C ASN A 71 -9.81 -18.85 4.94
#